data_AF-J9UUK5-F1
#
_entry.id   AF-J9UUK5-F1
#
_cell.length_a   1.000
_cell.length_b   1.000
_cell.length_c   1.000
_cell.angle_alpha   90.00
_cell.angle_beta   90.00
_cell.angle_gamma   90.00
#
_symmetry.space_group_name_H-M   'P 1'
#
loop_
_entity.id
_entity.type
_entity.pdbx_description
1 polymer ?
#
loop_
_entity_poly.entity_id
_entity_poly.type
_entity_poly.pdbx_seq_one_letter_code
_entity_poly.pdbx_strand_id
1 'polypeptide(L)'
;MLSLKGINEIVDKNYKSKYDKTTSFIDNKIISKIFIKDKSSLVCVKAIRFIIGAYLELKEPCRLDIPDNIGYSLDEESFREALENIYINFAEDNKTKNVLYPYCIFASNNQINKLYKNAKNIASKRFKYASFIMEAIFLSSKNIGFYLIYEASKKFKQVSVRNKCRDMFYSISHKMNMTEEEFADIIMPNFGFDREGIRIVKTDDRIFRIILKDNFSIDIFDESKNKAFKTLPKDFPVDIKTELTTLKTEAKKLIKMQTERLIYVFMNGRKWQFNNWRDLFLYNPFMKIFAVNLVWGIYDKKDTLLNSFRYMEDGTFNDINDEEIFIKDDDIIGLLSPIEVKKSIIEKWQKQILDYEIEQPFNQLSTKTKTALIKEIPKLATVGTVRNIANRFSMIRDDVNGIVTRGYVFYDDYNDASIYIKLSNVYYASNNNDETEIEIKFNEYADERFKYVFYLILFSLLK
;
A
#
# COMPACT_ATOMS: atom_id res chain seq x y z
N MET A 1 -20.34 18.65 -11.87
CA MET A 1 -21.22 17.46 -11.89
C MET A 1 -22.34 17.71 -12.88
N LEU A 2 -22.79 16.68 -13.58
CA LEU A 2 -23.85 16.80 -14.58
C LEU A 2 -25.24 16.80 -13.92
N SER A 3 -26.15 17.62 -14.42
CA SER A 3 -27.57 17.55 -14.07
C SER A 3 -28.24 16.35 -14.77
N LEU A 4 -29.43 15.94 -14.33
CA LEU A 4 -30.18 14.87 -14.99
C LEU A 4 -30.40 15.16 -16.49
N LYS A 5 -30.73 16.41 -16.84
CA LYS A 5 -30.87 16.84 -18.23
C LYS A 5 -29.57 16.67 -19.01
N GLY A 6 -28.44 17.09 -18.44
CA GLY A 6 -27.13 16.94 -19.06
C GLY A 6 -26.73 15.48 -19.25
N ILE A 7 -27.03 14.61 -18.28
CA ILE A 7 -26.83 13.16 -18.41
C ILE A 7 -27.64 12.61 -19.58
N ASN A 8 -28.94 12.93 -19.66
CA ASN A 8 -29.81 12.44 -20.72
C ASN A 8 -29.35 12.89 -22.11
N GLU A 9 -29.00 14.17 -22.27
CA GLU A 9 -28.50 14.71 -23.55
C GLU A 9 -27.20 14.02 -24.00
N ILE A 10 -26.25 13.80 -23.08
CA ILE A 10 -25.00 13.10 -23.39
C ILE A 10 -25.28 11.64 -23.76
N VAL A 11 -26.14 10.96 -23.01
CA VAL A 11 -26.52 9.58 -23.28
C VAL A 11 -27.17 9.47 -24.66
N ASP A 12 -28.17 10.29 -24.96
CA ASP A 12 -28.88 10.25 -26.23
C ASP A 12 -27.97 10.51 -27.44
N LYS A 13 -26.98 11.42 -27.29
CA LYS A 13 -26.00 11.71 -28.34
C LYS A 13 -25.01 10.55 -28.60
N ASN A 14 -24.66 9.79 -27.57
CA ASN A 14 -23.59 8.79 -27.65
C ASN A 14 -24.09 7.33 -27.60
N TYR A 15 -25.38 7.10 -27.38
CA TYR A 15 -25.95 5.77 -27.21
C TYR A 15 -25.85 4.95 -28.50
N LYS A 16 -25.33 3.72 -28.38
CA LYS A 16 -25.36 2.74 -29.48
C LYS A 16 -26.49 1.77 -29.23
N SER A 17 -27.37 1.55 -30.22
CA SER A 17 -28.52 0.62 -30.10
C SER A 17 -28.14 -0.80 -29.68
N LYS A 18 -26.92 -1.25 -30.02
CA LYS A 18 -26.41 -2.54 -29.57
C LYS A 18 -26.26 -2.67 -28.04
N TYR A 19 -26.18 -1.56 -27.30
CA TYR A 19 -26.07 -1.59 -25.84
C TYR A 19 -27.28 -2.26 -25.18
N ASP A 20 -28.49 -2.13 -25.74
CA ASP A 20 -29.66 -2.84 -25.23
C ASP A 20 -29.46 -4.36 -25.27
N LYS A 21 -28.89 -4.86 -26.37
CA LYS A 21 -28.59 -6.28 -26.54
C LYS A 21 -27.39 -6.73 -25.71
N THR A 22 -26.29 -5.97 -25.69
CA THR A 22 -25.08 -6.40 -24.97
C THR A 22 -25.25 -6.33 -23.46
N THR A 23 -26.18 -5.52 -22.97
CA THR A 23 -26.49 -5.42 -21.52
C THR A 23 -27.78 -6.16 -21.14
N SER A 24 -28.41 -6.91 -22.04
CA SER A 24 -29.73 -7.52 -21.80
C SER A 24 -29.74 -8.56 -20.67
N PHE A 25 -28.57 -9.07 -20.28
CA PHE A 25 -28.40 -9.96 -19.14
C PHE A 25 -28.63 -9.27 -17.79
N ILE A 26 -28.64 -7.93 -17.75
CA ILE A 26 -28.89 -7.13 -16.56
C ILE A 26 -30.38 -6.84 -16.43
N ASP A 27 -30.99 -7.35 -15.36
CA ASP A 27 -32.38 -7.04 -14.99
C ASP A 27 -32.51 -5.54 -14.68
N ASN A 28 -33.53 -4.90 -15.26
CA ASN A 28 -33.87 -3.50 -14.99
C ASN A 28 -34.09 -3.23 -13.50
N LYS A 29 -34.52 -4.21 -12.70
CA LYS A 29 -34.68 -4.07 -11.24
C LYS A 29 -33.37 -3.73 -10.53
N ILE A 30 -32.22 -4.17 -11.07
CA ILE A 30 -30.90 -3.89 -10.49
C ILE A 30 -30.47 -2.43 -10.75
N ILE A 31 -30.90 -1.86 -11.88
CA ILE A 31 -30.40 -0.57 -12.38
C ILE A 31 -31.45 0.55 -12.42
N SER A 32 -32.66 0.31 -11.91
CA SER A 32 -33.77 1.28 -11.95
C SER A 32 -33.86 2.20 -10.73
N LYS A 33 -33.13 1.90 -9.66
CA LYS A 33 -33.16 2.64 -8.38
C LYS A 33 -31.88 3.45 -8.14
N ILE A 34 -31.32 4.02 -9.19
CA ILE A 34 -30.10 4.83 -9.12
C ILE A 34 -30.48 6.30 -9.25
N PHE A 35 -30.00 7.13 -8.34
CA PHE A 35 -30.30 8.55 -8.31
C PHE A 35 -29.15 9.37 -8.89
N ILE A 36 -29.44 10.62 -9.27
CA ILE A 36 -28.38 11.63 -9.40
C ILE A 36 -27.80 11.95 -8.03
N LYS A 37 -26.59 12.52 -7.99
CA LYS A 37 -25.78 12.67 -6.78
C LYS A 37 -26.44 13.41 -5.60
N ASP A 38 -27.36 14.32 -5.85
CA ASP A 38 -28.13 15.03 -4.81
C ASP A 38 -29.37 14.26 -4.33
N LYS A 39 -29.55 13.02 -4.80
CA LYS A 39 -30.71 12.15 -4.54
C LYS A 39 -32.07 12.75 -4.95
N SER A 40 -32.10 13.83 -5.74
CA SER A 40 -33.35 14.53 -6.09
C SER A 40 -34.15 13.86 -7.21
N SER A 41 -33.54 13.00 -8.02
CA SER A 41 -34.21 12.35 -9.15
C SER A 41 -33.59 11.01 -9.53
N LEU A 42 -34.41 10.09 -10.03
CA LEU A 42 -33.97 8.82 -10.61
C LEU A 42 -33.34 9.02 -11.99
N VAL A 43 -32.28 8.26 -12.25
CA VAL A 43 -31.59 8.22 -13.54
C VAL A 43 -32.23 7.15 -14.42
N CYS A 44 -32.40 7.45 -15.71
CA CYS A 44 -32.93 6.51 -16.67
C CYS A 44 -32.02 5.28 -16.80
N VAL A 45 -32.59 4.07 -16.83
CA VAL A 45 -31.86 2.80 -17.03
C VAL A 45 -30.97 2.83 -18.29
N LYS A 46 -31.36 3.61 -19.31
CA LYS A 46 -30.60 3.83 -20.53
C LYS A 46 -29.20 4.39 -20.24
N ALA A 47 -29.07 5.31 -19.28
CA ALA A 47 -27.77 5.86 -18.89
C ALA A 47 -26.86 4.81 -18.24
N ILE A 48 -27.44 3.91 -17.44
CA ILE A 48 -26.68 2.83 -16.78
C ILE A 48 -26.24 1.79 -17.82
N ARG A 49 -27.13 1.43 -18.75
CA ARG A 49 -26.80 0.58 -19.90
C ARG A 49 -25.73 1.20 -20.79
N PHE A 50 -25.73 2.52 -20.94
CA PHE A 50 -24.68 3.24 -21.69
C PHE A 50 -23.31 3.07 -21.02
N ILE A 51 -23.20 3.33 -19.71
CA ILE A 51 -21.93 3.19 -18.99
C ILE A 51 -21.40 1.76 -19.12
N ILE A 52 -22.22 0.76 -18.81
CA ILE A 52 -21.79 -0.64 -18.80
C ILE A 52 -21.52 -1.13 -20.23
N GLY A 53 -22.40 -0.81 -21.18
CA GLY A 53 -22.26 -1.18 -22.58
C GLY A 53 -20.98 -0.63 -23.20
N ALA A 54 -20.60 0.61 -22.85
CA ALA A 54 -19.35 1.21 -23.32
C ALA A 54 -18.12 0.43 -22.84
N TYR A 55 -18.07 0.02 -21.57
CA TYR A 55 -16.99 -0.80 -21.02
C TYR A 55 -16.96 -2.24 -21.55
N LEU A 56 -18.13 -2.85 -21.79
CA LEU A 56 -18.22 -4.20 -22.37
C LEU A 56 -17.61 -4.28 -23.79
N GLU A 57 -17.52 -3.17 -24.51
CA GLU A 57 -16.95 -3.11 -25.86
C GLU A 57 -15.43 -2.94 -25.88
N LEU A 58 -14.81 -2.67 -24.73
CA LEU A 58 -13.37 -2.47 -24.67
C LEU A 58 -12.62 -3.74 -25.07
N LYS A 59 -11.75 -3.58 -26.08
CA LYS A 59 -10.77 -4.61 -26.48
C LYS A 59 -9.54 -4.57 -25.59
N GLU A 60 -9.21 -3.38 -25.09
CA GLU A 60 -8.06 -3.12 -24.23
C GLU A 60 -8.49 -2.31 -22.99
N PRO A 61 -7.82 -2.50 -21.84
CA PRO A 61 -8.11 -1.77 -20.62
C PRO A 61 -7.86 -0.27 -20.74
N CYS A 62 -8.91 0.55 -20.63
CA CYS A 62 -8.77 2.00 -20.50
C CYS A 62 -9.94 2.63 -19.73
N ARG A 63 -9.73 3.86 -19.26
CA ARG A 63 -10.79 4.72 -18.72
C ARG A 63 -11.56 5.39 -19.85
N LEU A 64 -12.86 5.58 -19.64
CA LEU A 64 -13.74 6.19 -20.63
C LEU A 64 -14.32 7.48 -20.05
N ASP A 65 -13.84 8.63 -20.51
CA ASP A 65 -14.16 9.95 -19.94
C ASP A 65 -15.68 10.21 -19.83
N ILE A 66 -16.44 9.88 -20.88
CA ILE A 66 -17.88 10.15 -20.92
C ILE A 66 -18.65 9.25 -19.92
N PRO A 67 -18.55 7.90 -19.99
CA PRO A 67 -19.10 7.01 -18.96
C PRO A 67 -18.69 7.39 -17.53
N ASP A 68 -17.42 7.75 -17.32
CA ASP A 68 -16.90 8.10 -16.00
C ASP A 68 -17.54 9.37 -15.46
N ASN A 69 -17.61 10.43 -16.29
CA ASN A 69 -18.22 11.70 -15.89
C ASN A 69 -19.72 11.54 -15.56
N ILE A 70 -20.43 10.69 -16.29
CA ILE A 70 -21.82 10.34 -15.94
C ILE A 70 -21.84 9.61 -14.59
N GLY A 71 -21.04 8.56 -14.42
CA GLY A 71 -21.00 7.77 -13.20
C GLY A 71 -20.66 8.58 -11.94
N TYR A 72 -19.71 9.52 -12.04
CA TYR A 72 -19.36 10.44 -10.93
C TYR A 72 -20.44 11.49 -10.62
N SER A 73 -21.44 11.63 -11.51
CA SER A 73 -22.61 12.48 -11.31
C SER A 73 -23.81 11.71 -10.72
N LEU A 74 -23.67 10.39 -10.49
CA LEU A 74 -24.68 9.55 -9.84
C LEU A 74 -24.48 9.53 -8.31
N ASP A 75 -25.54 9.15 -7.59
CA ASP A 75 -25.47 8.84 -6.16
C ASP A 75 -24.57 7.63 -5.93
N GLU A 76 -23.57 7.81 -5.06
CA GLU A 76 -22.46 6.87 -4.88
C GLU A 76 -22.91 5.56 -4.24
N GLU A 77 -23.92 5.59 -3.37
CA GLU A 77 -24.43 4.41 -2.67
C GLU A 77 -25.25 3.52 -3.60
N SER A 78 -26.32 4.09 -4.19
CA SER A 78 -27.21 3.34 -5.08
C SER A 78 -26.49 2.82 -6.33
N PHE A 79 -25.55 3.59 -6.89
CA PHE A 79 -24.82 3.15 -8.07
C PHE A 79 -23.81 2.03 -7.76
N ARG A 80 -23.09 2.12 -6.63
CA ARG A 80 -22.18 1.04 -6.20
C ARG A 80 -22.92 -0.25 -5.90
N GLU A 81 -24.07 -0.18 -5.25
CA GLU A 81 -24.89 -1.36 -4.96
C GLU A 81 -25.36 -2.04 -6.24
N ALA A 82 -25.82 -1.26 -7.23
CA ALA A 82 -26.19 -1.80 -8.54
C ALA A 82 -25.01 -2.49 -9.24
N LEU A 83 -23.82 -1.88 -9.24
CA LEU A 83 -22.62 -2.47 -9.85
C LEU A 83 -22.13 -3.72 -9.10
N GLU A 84 -22.21 -3.76 -7.76
CA GLU A 84 -21.92 -4.95 -6.95
C GLU A 84 -22.84 -6.11 -7.35
N ASN A 85 -24.15 -5.85 -7.43
CA ASN A 85 -25.12 -6.86 -7.82
C ASN A 85 -24.85 -7.39 -9.24
N ILE A 86 -24.43 -6.53 -10.17
CA ILE A 86 -24.04 -6.98 -11.51
C ILE A 86 -22.76 -7.81 -11.46
N TYR A 87 -21.76 -7.39 -10.68
CA TYR A 87 -20.51 -8.12 -10.50
C TYR A 87 -20.75 -9.53 -9.95
N ILE A 88 -21.49 -9.66 -8.84
CA ILE A 88 -21.76 -10.93 -8.16
C ILE A 88 -22.42 -11.94 -9.11
N ASN A 89 -23.31 -11.49 -9.98
CA ASN A 89 -24.08 -12.37 -10.85
C ASN A 89 -23.36 -12.70 -12.17
N PHE A 90 -22.50 -11.82 -12.69
CA PHE A 90 -22.09 -11.91 -14.11
C PHE A 90 -20.59 -11.69 -14.38
N ALA A 91 -19.78 -11.26 -13.43
CA ALA A 91 -18.38 -10.91 -13.75
C ALA A 91 -17.51 -12.12 -14.12
N GLU A 92 -17.84 -13.32 -13.65
CA GLU A 92 -17.02 -14.51 -13.89
C GLU A 92 -17.16 -15.12 -15.28
N ASP A 93 -18.11 -14.66 -16.09
CA ASP A 93 -18.28 -15.06 -17.50
C ASP A 93 -17.36 -14.21 -18.40
N ASN A 94 -16.63 -14.87 -19.30
CA ASN A 94 -15.69 -14.23 -20.21
C ASN A 94 -16.32 -13.18 -21.14
N LYS A 95 -17.61 -13.28 -21.47
CA LYS A 95 -18.34 -12.33 -22.33
C LYS A 95 -18.72 -11.06 -21.58
N THR A 96 -18.88 -11.14 -20.27
CA THR A 96 -19.40 -10.06 -19.43
C THR A 96 -18.36 -9.55 -18.43
N LYS A 97 -17.20 -10.20 -18.29
CA LYS A 97 -16.14 -9.82 -17.33
C LYS A 97 -15.78 -8.34 -17.31
N ASN A 98 -15.89 -7.63 -18.44
CA ASN A 98 -15.62 -6.19 -18.53
C ASN A 98 -16.54 -5.32 -17.65
N VAL A 99 -17.64 -5.86 -17.09
CA VAL A 99 -18.40 -5.19 -16.01
C VAL A 99 -17.53 -4.87 -14.78
N LEU A 100 -16.40 -5.58 -14.61
CA LEU A 100 -15.43 -5.31 -13.55
C LEU A 100 -14.81 -3.92 -13.64
N TYR A 101 -14.65 -3.35 -14.83
CA TYR A 101 -14.03 -2.03 -14.99
C TYR A 101 -14.87 -0.93 -14.33
N PRO A 102 -16.15 -0.69 -14.72
CA PRO A 102 -16.97 0.32 -14.05
C PRO A 102 -17.19 -0.04 -12.58
N TYR A 103 -17.33 -1.33 -12.23
CA TYR A 103 -17.42 -1.75 -10.83
C TYR A 103 -16.22 -1.27 -10.00
N CYS A 104 -14.98 -1.51 -10.44
CA CYS A 104 -13.78 -1.07 -9.72
C CYS A 104 -13.63 0.45 -9.67
N ILE A 105 -13.96 1.16 -10.75
CA ILE A 105 -13.87 2.63 -10.82
C ILE A 105 -14.75 3.28 -9.75
N PHE A 106 -15.98 2.78 -9.58
CA PHE A 106 -16.93 3.35 -8.62
C PHE A 106 -16.92 2.66 -7.24
N ALA A 107 -16.29 1.49 -7.09
CA ALA A 107 -16.26 0.68 -5.86
C ALA A 107 -15.73 1.42 -4.61
N SER A 108 -16.28 1.13 -3.43
CA SER A 108 -15.68 1.53 -2.15
C SER A 108 -14.34 0.82 -1.91
N ASN A 109 -13.53 1.33 -0.97
CA ASN A 109 -12.28 0.66 -0.56
C ASN A 109 -12.55 -0.78 -0.08
N ASN A 110 -13.68 -1.01 0.59
CA ASN A 110 -14.11 -2.33 1.05
C ASN A 110 -14.36 -3.28 -0.13
N GLN A 111 -15.07 -2.82 -1.16
CA GLN A 111 -15.33 -3.60 -2.38
C GLN A 111 -14.03 -3.95 -3.12
N ILE A 112 -13.11 -2.99 -3.28
CA ILE A 112 -11.78 -3.24 -3.86
C ILE A 112 -11.00 -4.30 -3.06
N ASN A 113 -11.02 -4.21 -1.73
CA ASN A 113 -10.37 -5.21 -0.85
C ASN A 113 -11.01 -6.60 -0.96
N LYS A 114 -12.35 -6.70 -1.03
CA LYS A 114 -13.06 -7.96 -1.26
C LYS A 114 -12.67 -8.58 -2.59
N LEU A 115 -12.59 -7.76 -3.64
CA LEU A 115 -12.23 -8.20 -4.97
C LEU A 115 -10.76 -8.69 -5.04
N TYR A 116 -9.84 -7.99 -4.37
CA TYR A 116 -8.45 -8.45 -4.23
C TYR A 116 -8.34 -9.79 -3.48
N LYS A 117 -9.10 -9.97 -2.39
CA LYS A 117 -9.19 -11.25 -1.67
C LYS A 117 -9.74 -12.37 -2.57
N ASN A 118 -10.75 -12.07 -3.40
CA ASN A 118 -11.26 -13.03 -4.37
C ASN A 118 -10.17 -13.43 -5.38
N ALA A 119 -9.44 -12.45 -5.94
CA ALA A 119 -8.32 -12.72 -6.85
C ALA A 119 -7.27 -13.63 -6.21
N LYS A 120 -6.90 -13.40 -4.95
CA LYS A 120 -6.00 -14.29 -4.18
C LYS A 120 -6.53 -15.72 -4.09
N ASN A 121 -7.83 -15.89 -3.78
CA ASN A 121 -8.44 -17.19 -3.59
C ASN A 121 -8.53 -18.02 -4.88
N ILE A 122 -8.81 -17.38 -6.01
CA ILE A 122 -9.03 -18.08 -7.29
C ILE A 122 -7.75 -18.23 -8.12
N ALA A 123 -6.68 -17.48 -7.82
CA ALA A 123 -5.50 -17.37 -8.69
C ALA A 123 -4.84 -18.70 -9.03
N SER A 124 -4.86 -19.69 -8.13
CA SER A 124 -4.26 -21.02 -8.41
C SER A 124 -5.01 -21.79 -9.50
N LYS A 125 -6.33 -21.58 -9.64
CA LYS A 125 -7.18 -22.28 -10.60
C LYS A 125 -7.52 -21.41 -11.82
N ARG A 126 -7.65 -20.10 -11.63
CA ARG A 126 -8.12 -19.12 -12.63
C ARG A 126 -7.19 -17.92 -12.73
N PHE A 127 -5.88 -18.14 -12.81
CA PHE A 127 -4.88 -17.07 -12.82
C PHE A 127 -5.15 -15.98 -13.88
N LYS A 128 -5.64 -16.32 -15.08
CA LYS A 128 -5.97 -15.34 -16.13
C LYS A 128 -7.08 -14.37 -15.69
N TYR A 129 -8.10 -14.90 -15.02
CA TYR A 129 -9.19 -14.07 -14.51
C TYR A 129 -8.76 -13.31 -13.25
N ALA A 130 -7.94 -13.89 -12.39
CA ALA A 130 -7.31 -13.15 -11.29
C ALA A 130 -6.46 -11.98 -11.80
N SER A 131 -5.64 -12.18 -12.84
CA SER A 131 -4.88 -11.09 -13.49
C SER A 131 -5.80 -10.01 -14.07
N PHE A 132 -6.94 -10.40 -14.64
CA PHE A 132 -7.93 -9.45 -15.15
C PHE A 132 -8.58 -8.63 -14.02
N ILE A 133 -8.88 -9.26 -12.88
CA ILE A 133 -9.33 -8.56 -11.67
C ILE A 133 -8.28 -7.54 -11.21
N MET A 134 -7.00 -7.91 -11.17
CA MET A 134 -5.92 -6.99 -10.79
C MET A 134 -5.83 -5.79 -11.75
N GLU A 135 -6.03 -6.01 -13.04
CA GLU A 135 -6.06 -4.95 -14.05
C GLU A 135 -7.25 -3.99 -13.85
N ALA A 136 -8.44 -4.50 -13.51
CA ALA A 136 -9.59 -3.68 -13.18
C ALA A 136 -9.39 -2.88 -11.88
N ILE A 137 -8.80 -3.49 -10.85
CA ILE A 137 -8.42 -2.79 -9.60
C ILE A 137 -7.43 -1.66 -9.90
N PHE A 138 -6.42 -1.92 -10.73
CA PHE A 138 -5.44 -0.92 -11.14
C PHE A 138 -6.09 0.27 -11.85
N LEU A 139 -7.02 0.00 -12.78
CA LEU A 139 -7.77 1.02 -13.50
C LEU A 139 -8.70 1.86 -12.62
N SER A 140 -9.07 1.40 -11.42
CA SER A 140 -9.84 2.24 -10.49
C SER A 140 -9.16 3.57 -10.18
N SER A 141 -7.82 3.63 -10.32
CA SER A 141 -6.97 4.79 -10.03
C SER A 141 -7.10 5.30 -8.59
N LYS A 142 -7.49 4.42 -7.66
CA LYS A 142 -7.56 4.73 -6.22
C LYS A 142 -6.26 4.36 -5.55
N ASN A 143 -5.84 5.14 -4.55
CA ASN A 143 -4.64 4.85 -3.75
C ASN A 143 -4.67 3.43 -3.18
N ILE A 144 -5.80 2.98 -2.63
CA ILE A 144 -5.94 1.59 -2.17
C ILE A 144 -5.76 0.58 -3.30
N GLY A 145 -6.26 0.87 -4.51
CA GLY A 145 -6.09 0.01 -5.68
C GLY A 145 -4.61 -0.13 -6.04
N PHE A 146 -3.92 0.99 -6.26
CA PHE A 146 -2.49 1.00 -6.56
C PHE A 146 -1.66 0.32 -5.47
N TYR A 147 -1.98 0.57 -4.20
CA TYR A 147 -1.32 -0.05 -3.06
C TYR A 147 -1.45 -1.58 -3.10
N LEU A 148 -2.63 -2.12 -3.41
CA LEU A 148 -2.83 -3.57 -3.50
C LEU A 148 -2.10 -4.18 -4.72
N ILE A 149 -2.00 -3.44 -5.82
CA ILE A 149 -1.18 -3.86 -6.98
C ILE A 149 0.31 -3.90 -6.61
N TYR A 150 0.79 -2.90 -5.87
CA TYR A 150 2.16 -2.88 -5.34
C TYR A 150 2.41 -4.05 -4.38
N GLU A 151 1.52 -4.28 -3.40
CA GLU A 151 1.62 -5.44 -2.50
C GLU A 151 1.70 -6.75 -3.29
N ALA A 152 0.86 -6.88 -4.32
CA ALA A 152 0.82 -8.05 -5.17
C ALA A 152 2.07 -8.23 -6.03
N SER A 153 2.67 -7.15 -6.53
CA SER A 153 3.90 -7.22 -7.34
C SER A 153 5.07 -7.80 -6.56
N LYS A 154 5.09 -7.62 -5.23
CA LYS A 154 6.12 -8.18 -4.35
C LYS A 154 5.75 -9.58 -3.84
N LYS A 155 4.54 -9.76 -3.31
CA LYS A 155 4.21 -10.93 -2.44
C LYS A 155 3.10 -11.85 -2.96
N PHE A 156 2.52 -11.61 -4.13
CA PHE A 156 1.41 -12.45 -4.60
C PHE A 156 1.87 -13.89 -4.92
N LYS A 157 1.25 -14.90 -4.29
CA LYS A 157 1.70 -16.31 -4.38
C LYS A 157 1.81 -16.83 -5.82
N GLN A 158 0.79 -16.56 -6.65
CA GLN A 158 0.80 -16.97 -8.06
C GLN A 158 1.74 -16.08 -8.88
N VAL A 159 2.84 -16.67 -9.37
CA VAL A 159 3.90 -15.96 -10.12
C VAL A 159 3.35 -15.19 -11.32
N SER A 160 2.46 -15.77 -12.12
CA SER A 160 1.89 -15.10 -13.30
C SER A 160 1.10 -13.83 -12.95
N VAL A 161 0.37 -13.84 -11.83
CA VAL A 161 -0.40 -12.68 -11.36
C VAL A 161 0.55 -11.62 -10.79
N ARG A 162 1.55 -12.06 -10.00
CA ARG A 162 2.60 -11.19 -9.46
C ARG A 162 3.34 -10.43 -10.57
N ASN A 163 3.80 -11.14 -11.61
CA ASN A 163 4.51 -10.52 -12.72
C ASN A 163 3.63 -9.50 -13.46
N LYS A 164 2.37 -9.82 -13.74
CA LYS A 164 1.42 -8.86 -14.32
C LYS A 164 1.26 -7.60 -13.46
N CYS A 165 1.21 -7.75 -12.13
CA CYS A 165 1.14 -6.60 -11.21
C CYS A 165 2.44 -5.77 -11.23
N ARG A 166 3.60 -6.43 -11.28
CA ARG A 166 4.89 -5.77 -11.44
C ARG A 166 4.95 -4.96 -12.74
N ASP A 167 4.55 -5.54 -13.86
CA ASP A 167 4.57 -4.88 -15.16
C ASP A 167 3.63 -3.66 -15.19
N MET A 168 2.43 -3.77 -14.59
CA MET A 168 1.50 -2.63 -14.45
C MET A 168 2.09 -1.51 -13.61
N PHE A 169 2.70 -1.86 -12.47
CA PHE A 169 3.28 -0.88 -11.54
C PHE A 169 4.50 -0.16 -12.14
N TYR A 170 5.39 -0.92 -12.78
CA TYR A 170 6.52 -0.37 -13.54
C TYR A 170 6.06 0.56 -14.67
N SER A 171 5.01 0.18 -15.41
CA SER A 171 4.51 1.01 -16.51
C SER A 171 3.97 2.37 -16.04
N ILE A 172 3.29 2.43 -14.89
CA ILE A 172 2.76 3.70 -14.38
C ILE A 172 3.84 4.56 -13.73
N SER A 173 4.77 3.98 -12.96
CA SER A 173 5.88 4.75 -12.37
C SER A 173 6.75 5.39 -13.46
N HIS A 174 7.10 4.61 -14.50
CA HIS A 174 7.84 5.13 -15.64
C HIS A 174 7.07 6.22 -16.41
N LYS A 175 5.75 6.08 -16.59
CA LYS A 175 4.92 7.14 -17.21
C LYS A 175 4.88 8.43 -16.37
N MET A 176 5.01 8.31 -15.05
CA MET A 176 5.06 9.43 -14.12
C MET A 176 6.48 10.01 -13.94
N ASN A 177 7.50 9.47 -14.63
CA ASN A 177 8.91 9.79 -14.44
C ASN A 177 9.37 9.67 -12.97
N MET A 178 8.90 8.60 -12.30
CA MET A 178 9.23 8.28 -10.92
C MET A 178 9.74 6.85 -10.83
N THR A 179 10.55 6.57 -9.83
CA THR A 179 10.86 5.19 -9.44
C THR A 179 9.61 4.50 -8.88
N GLU A 180 9.61 3.16 -8.87
CA GLU A 180 8.53 2.41 -8.23
C GLU A 180 8.38 2.76 -6.74
N GLU A 181 9.50 2.99 -6.03
CA GLU A 181 9.46 3.28 -4.60
C GLU A 181 8.97 4.71 -4.30
N GLU A 182 9.28 5.70 -5.14
CA GLU A 182 8.68 7.04 -5.04
C GLU A 182 7.18 7.02 -5.31
N PHE A 183 6.75 6.27 -6.34
CA PHE A 183 5.33 6.13 -6.61
C PHE A 183 4.61 5.41 -5.47
N ALA A 184 5.23 4.37 -4.91
CA ALA A 184 4.71 3.63 -3.76
C ALA A 184 4.60 4.48 -2.48
N ASP A 185 5.43 5.52 -2.33
CA ASP A 185 5.31 6.51 -1.25
C ASP A 185 4.05 7.38 -1.43
N ILE A 186 3.78 7.87 -2.65
CA ILE A 186 2.66 8.77 -2.94
C ILE A 186 1.29 8.09 -2.80
N ILE A 187 1.19 6.82 -3.21
CA ILE A 187 -0.09 6.08 -3.22
C ILE A 187 -0.51 5.56 -1.83
N MET A 188 0.20 5.92 -0.76
CA MET A 188 -0.05 5.36 0.56
C MET A 188 -1.52 5.56 0.98
N PRO A 189 -2.27 4.49 1.29
CA PRO A 189 -3.65 4.64 1.71
C PRO A 189 -3.71 5.32 3.08
N ASN A 190 -4.63 6.26 3.24
CA ASN A 190 -4.99 6.89 4.51
C ASN A 190 -6.36 6.44 5.02
N PHE A 191 -7.03 5.51 4.33
CA PHE A 191 -8.37 5.00 4.67
C PHE A 191 -9.43 6.09 4.92
N GLY A 192 -9.27 7.25 4.28
CA GLY A 192 -10.17 8.40 4.43
C GLY A 192 -9.95 9.23 5.71
N PHE A 193 -8.88 8.98 6.46
CA PHE A 193 -8.44 9.83 7.55
C PHE A 193 -7.59 10.99 7.01
N ASP A 194 -7.77 12.16 7.59
CA ASP A 194 -6.91 13.32 7.37
C ASP A 194 -5.62 13.22 8.22
N ARG A 195 -4.79 14.27 8.15
CA ARG A 195 -3.51 14.36 8.86
C ARG A 195 -3.64 14.32 10.39
N GLU A 196 -4.78 14.72 10.94
CA GLU A 196 -5.05 14.71 12.38
C GLU A 196 -5.61 13.34 12.82
N GLY A 197 -5.67 12.36 11.91
CA GLY A 197 -6.27 11.06 12.18
C GLY A 197 -7.79 11.14 12.29
N ILE A 198 -8.43 12.13 11.66
CA ILE A 198 -9.88 12.32 11.70
C ILE A 198 -10.51 11.89 10.37
N ARG A 199 -11.59 11.12 10.45
CA ARG A 199 -12.45 10.79 9.30
C ARG A 199 -13.88 11.19 9.59
N ILE A 200 -14.48 11.96 8.69
CA ILE A 200 -15.89 12.36 8.77
C ILE A 200 -16.75 11.39 7.96
N VAL A 201 -17.80 10.87 8.59
CA VAL A 201 -18.83 10.04 7.95
C VAL A 201 -20.17 10.72 8.09
N LYS A 202 -20.78 11.09 6.96
CA LYS A 202 -22.11 11.69 6.91
C LYS A 202 -23.13 10.63 6.52
N THR A 203 -24.21 10.56 7.28
CA THR A 203 -25.45 9.86 6.90
C THR A 203 -26.52 10.89 6.58
N ASP A 204 -27.71 10.46 6.18
CA ASP A 204 -28.79 11.40 5.81
C ASP A 204 -29.15 12.36 6.97
N ASP A 205 -29.06 11.89 8.23
CA ASP A 205 -29.46 12.68 9.41
C ASP A 205 -28.29 13.04 10.36
N ARG A 206 -27.09 12.46 10.17
CA ARG A 206 -26.00 12.56 11.17
C ARG A 206 -24.62 12.77 10.59
N ILE A 207 -23.78 13.43 11.37
CA ILE A 207 -22.36 13.58 11.10
C ILE A 207 -21.58 12.89 12.21
N PHE A 208 -20.77 11.91 11.84
CA PHE A 208 -19.89 11.21 12.75
C PHE A 208 -18.44 11.59 12.50
N ARG A 209 -17.74 11.95 13.58
CA ARG A 209 -16.31 12.13 13.60
C ARG A 209 -15.65 10.86 14.15
N ILE A 210 -14.85 10.22 13.32
CA ILE A 210 -14.08 9.03 13.67
C ILE A 210 -12.64 9.47 13.93
N ILE A 211 -12.09 9.09 15.07
CA ILE A 211 -10.75 9.49 15.52
C ILE A 211 -9.88 8.24 15.57
N LEU A 212 -8.76 8.24 14.85
CA LEU A 212 -7.77 7.18 14.88
C LEU A 212 -6.87 7.34 16.12
N LYS A 213 -6.69 6.25 16.87
CA LYS A 213 -5.75 6.16 18.00
C LYS A 213 -4.42 5.58 17.55
N ASP A 214 -3.38 5.78 18.34
CA ASP A 214 -2.00 5.30 18.05
C ASP A 214 -1.92 3.78 17.88
N ASN A 215 -2.78 3.04 18.59
CA ASN A 215 -2.89 1.58 18.45
C ASN A 215 -3.76 1.12 17.26
N PHE A 216 -4.10 2.04 16.35
CA PHE A 216 -4.99 1.90 15.19
C PHE A 216 -6.42 1.47 15.52
N SER A 217 -6.86 1.60 16.77
CA SER A 217 -8.29 1.57 17.11
C SER A 217 -8.94 2.91 16.78
N ILE A 218 -10.26 2.94 16.81
CA ILE A 218 -11.04 4.14 16.48
C ILE A 218 -11.97 4.50 17.62
N ASP A 219 -12.11 5.79 17.87
CA ASP A 219 -13.23 6.35 18.63
C ASP A 219 -14.23 6.99 17.68
N ILE A 220 -15.50 6.99 18.08
CA ILE A 220 -16.61 7.50 17.27
C ILE A 220 -17.35 8.54 18.08
N PHE A 221 -17.53 9.72 17.49
CA PHE A 221 -18.26 10.82 18.07
C PHE A 221 -19.39 11.26 17.13
N ASP A 222 -20.62 11.30 17.65
CA ASP A 222 -21.79 11.82 16.93
C ASP A 222 -21.87 13.33 17.19
N GLU A 223 -21.47 14.13 16.20
CA GLU A 223 -21.46 15.59 16.28
C GLU A 223 -22.88 16.14 16.43
N SER A 224 -23.86 15.49 15.78
CA SER A 224 -25.26 15.91 15.83
C SER A 224 -25.87 15.74 17.22
N LYS A 225 -25.36 14.79 18.02
CA LYS A 225 -25.85 14.51 19.39
C LYS A 225 -24.86 14.88 20.50
N ASN A 226 -23.71 15.43 20.14
CA ASN A 226 -22.59 15.71 21.04
C ASN A 226 -22.25 14.50 21.95
N LYS A 227 -22.21 13.29 21.36
CA LYS A 227 -22.13 12.03 22.12
C LYS A 227 -21.11 11.04 21.56
N ALA A 228 -20.27 10.51 22.44
CA ALA A 228 -19.34 9.43 22.12
C ALA A 228 -20.04 8.06 22.05
N PHE A 229 -19.60 7.22 21.12
CA PHE A 229 -20.10 5.87 20.92
C PHE A 229 -18.99 4.85 21.20
N LYS A 230 -19.31 3.82 22.00
CA LYS A 230 -18.41 2.70 22.28
C LYS A 230 -18.43 1.62 21.19
N THR A 231 -19.43 1.64 20.32
CA THR A 231 -19.64 0.67 19.25
C THR A 231 -20.07 1.40 17.98
N LEU A 232 -19.81 0.78 16.81
CA LEU A 232 -20.26 1.31 15.53
C LEU A 232 -21.79 1.49 15.51
N PRO A 233 -22.29 2.72 15.28
CA PRO A 233 -23.72 3.00 15.19
C PRO A 233 -24.43 2.09 14.19
N LYS A 234 -25.71 1.78 14.45
CA LYS A 234 -26.51 0.86 13.62
C LYS A 234 -26.79 1.41 12.21
N ASP A 235 -26.85 2.73 12.09
CA ASP A 235 -27.14 3.46 10.86
C ASP A 235 -25.88 3.83 10.04
N PHE A 236 -24.71 3.34 10.43
CA PHE A 236 -23.54 3.47 9.56
C PHE A 236 -23.80 2.76 8.23
N PRO A 237 -23.39 3.35 7.10
CA PRO A 237 -23.38 2.65 5.83
C PRO A 237 -22.63 1.32 5.98
N VAL A 238 -23.23 0.24 5.48
CA VAL A 238 -22.74 -1.14 5.70
C VAL A 238 -21.28 -1.29 5.27
N ASP A 239 -20.91 -0.66 4.17
CA ASP A 239 -19.54 -0.69 3.64
C ASP A 239 -18.54 0.03 4.56
N ILE A 240 -18.90 1.21 5.08
CA ILE A 240 -18.07 1.96 6.02
C ILE A 240 -17.91 1.18 7.32
N LYS A 241 -19.00 0.61 7.83
CA LYS A 241 -18.96 -0.25 9.03
C LYS A 241 -18.01 -1.43 8.85
N THR A 242 -18.04 -2.06 7.67
CA THR A 242 -17.15 -3.19 7.34
C THR A 242 -15.69 -2.75 7.24
N GLU A 243 -15.43 -1.62 6.59
CA GLU A 243 -14.08 -1.03 6.48
C GLU A 243 -13.50 -0.73 7.86
N LEU A 244 -14.25 -0.04 8.72
CA LEU A 244 -13.81 0.32 10.07
C LEU A 244 -13.60 -0.89 10.98
N THR A 245 -14.39 -1.95 10.81
CA THR A 245 -14.21 -3.20 11.57
C THR A 245 -12.91 -3.92 11.21
N THR A 246 -12.47 -3.81 9.95
CA THR A 246 -11.22 -4.45 9.48
C THR A 246 -10.01 -3.52 9.50
N LEU A 247 -10.21 -2.21 9.70
CA LEU A 247 -9.18 -1.15 9.65
C LEU A 247 -7.94 -1.49 10.47
N LYS A 248 -8.10 -1.86 11.76
CA LYS A 248 -6.96 -2.16 12.63
C LYS A 248 -6.06 -3.27 12.06
N THR A 249 -6.67 -4.29 11.47
CA THR A 249 -5.94 -5.41 10.86
C THR A 249 -5.24 -4.99 9.57
N GLU A 250 -5.91 -4.22 8.71
CA GLU A 250 -5.32 -3.74 7.46
C GLU A 250 -4.22 -2.70 7.72
N ALA A 251 -4.40 -1.80 8.69
CA ALA A 251 -3.38 -0.87 9.17
C ALA A 251 -2.13 -1.60 9.67
N LYS A 252 -2.28 -2.65 10.47
CA LYS A 252 -1.12 -3.46 10.90
C LYS A 252 -0.35 -4.10 9.74
N LYS A 253 -1.04 -4.54 8.69
CA LYS A 253 -0.38 -5.06 7.48
C LYS A 253 0.34 -3.94 6.73
N LEU A 254 -0.29 -2.78 6.62
CA LEU A 254 0.29 -1.57 6.04
C LEU A 254 1.59 -1.21 6.75
N ILE A 255 1.55 -1.02 8.07
CA ILE A 255 2.73 -0.71 8.89
C ILE A 255 3.82 -1.76 8.68
N LYS A 256 3.49 -3.05 8.76
CA LYS A 256 4.49 -4.11 8.55
C LYS A 256 5.18 -3.99 7.19
N MET A 257 4.42 -3.75 6.12
CA MET A 257 4.99 -3.60 4.78
C MET A 257 5.84 -2.32 4.68
N GLN A 258 5.42 -1.23 5.31
CA GLN A 258 6.21 0.01 5.34
C GLN A 258 7.48 -0.10 6.18
N THR A 259 7.46 -0.84 7.28
CA THR A 259 8.66 -1.18 8.04
C THR A 259 9.68 -1.90 7.16
N GLU A 260 9.26 -2.88 6.36
CA GLU A 260 10.13 -3.60 5.43
C GLU A 260 10.70 -2.67 4.35
N ARG A 261 9.87 -1.77 3.79
CA ARG A 261 10.32 -0.76 2.82
C ARG A 261 11.32 0.23 3.40
N LEU A 262 11.09 0.69 4.63
CA LEU A 262 12.01 1.60 5.32
C LEU A 262 13.33 0.92 5.68
N ILE A 263 13.36 -0.40 5.88
CA ILE A 263 14.62 -1.14 5.99
C ILE A 263 15.39 -1.09 4.66
N TYR A 264 14.73 -1.16 3.50
CA TYR A 264 15.41 -0.96 2.21
C TYR A 264 15.98 0.45 2.09
N VAL A 265 15.19 1.47 2.42
CA VAL A 265 15.67 2.86 2.47
C VAL A 265 16.85 2.99 3.45
N PHE A 266 16.79 2.29 4.58
CA PHE A 266 17.86 2.33 5.57
C PHE A 266 19.16 1.75 5.00
N MET A 267 19.07 0.63 4.26
CA MET A 267 20.20 0.01 3.58
C MET A 267 20.76 0.88 2.45
N ASN A 268 19.90 1.33 1.53
CA ASN A 268 20.34 2.01 0.32
C ASN A 268 20.59 3.53 0.51
N GLY A 269 20.14 4.09 1.63
CA GLY A 269 20.37 5.49 1.96
C GLY A 269 19.54 6.46 1.13
N ARG A 270 18.45 6.00 0.49
CA ARG A 270 17.49 6.86 -0.22
C ARG A 270 16.99 7.97 0.69
N LYS A 271 16.87 9.16 0.11
CA LYS A 271 16.47 10.39 0.80
C LYS A 271 15.28 11.03 0.11
N TRP A 272 14.66 11.98 0.79
CA TRP A 272 13.53 12.75 0.30
C TRP A 272 13.87 14.24 0.39
N GLN A 273 13.29 15.04 -0.49
CA GLN A 273 13.12 16.46 -0.20
C GLN A 273 12.18 16.60 1.01
N PHE A 274 12.40 17.59 1.87
CA PHE A 274 11.63 17.74 3.10
C PHE A 274 10.12 17.86 2.85
N ASN A 275 9.70 18.54 1.79
CA ASN A 275 8.29 18.61 1.40
C ASN A 275 7.67 17.22 1.14
N ASN A 276 8.36 16.35 0.40
CA ASN A 276 7.90 14.98 0.11
C ASN A 276 7.93 14.12 1.38
N TRP A 277 8.95 14.30 2.24
CA TRP A 277 9.01 13.64 3.54
C TRP A 277 7.82 14.06 4.42
N ARG A 278 7.51 15.35 4.48
CA ARG A 278 6.37 15.90 5.24
C ARG A 278 5.04 15.36 4.73
N ASP A 279 4.82 15.36 3.42
CA ASP A 279 3.58 14.85 2.83
C ASP A 279 3.41 13.34 3.09
N LEU A 280 4.50 12.58 2.99
CA LEU A 280 4.47 11.14 3.25
C LEU A 280 4.26 10.82 4.72
N PHE A 281 5.07 11.40 5.60
CA PHE A 281 5.15 10.98 7.00
C PHE A 281 4.24 11.80 7.93
N LEU A 282 4.01 13.08 7.69
CA LEU A 282 3.19 13.91 8.58
C LEU A 282 1.73 14.01 8.13
N TYR A 283 1.46 14.04 6.83
CA TYR A 283 0.09 14.16 6.31
C TYR A 283 -0.63 12.82 6.10
N ASN A 284 0.07 11.70 6.27
CA ASN A 284 -0.56 10.40 6.39
C ASN A 284 -0.51 9.90 7.84
N PRO A 285 -1.67 9.74 8.51
CA PRO A 285 -1.71 9.38 9.93
C PRO A 285 -1.15 7.98 10.22
N PHE A 286 -1.10 7.08 9.23
CA PHE A 286 -0.47 5.77 9.38
C PHE A 286 1.04 5.83 9.19
N MET A 287 1.57 6.83 8.49
CA MET A 287 3.00 7.00 8.31
C MET A 287 3.64 7.83 9.43
N LYS A 288 2.86 8.65 10.16
CA LYS A 288 3.32 9.50 11.27
C LYS A 288 4.06 8.72 12.35
N ILE A 289 3.67 7.47 12.60
CA ILE A 289 4.39 6.58 13.53
C ILE A 289 5.87 6.41 13.17
N PHE A 290 6.22 6.42 11.89
CA PHE A 290 7.62 6.34 11.46
C PHE A 290 8.35 7.66 11.63
N ALA A 291 7.66 8.80 11.45
CA ALA A 291 8.25 10.12 11.74
C ALA A 291 8.70 10.20 13.20
N VAL A 292 7.81 9.78 14.11
CA VAL A 292 8.01 9.85 15.57
C VAL A 292 9.02 8.82 16.07
N ASN A 293 8.92 7.57 15.60
CA ASN A 293 9.66 6.45 16.20
C ASN A 293 11.05 6.21 15.58
N LEU A 294 11.46 7.00 14.59
CA LEU A 294 12.76 6.91 13.94
C LEU A 294 13.54 8.21 14.11
N VAL A 295 14.88 8.08 14.02
CA VAL A 295 15.78 9.23 13.99
C VAL A 295 16.12 9.56 12.53
N TRP A 296 16.05 10.83 12.18
CA TRP A 296 16.25 11.32 10.83
C TRP A 296 17.54 12.13 10.75
N GLY A 297 18.11 12.19 9.55
CA GLY A 297 19.26 13.03 9.22
C GLY A 297 18.85 14.11 8.23
N ILE A 298 19.46 15.29 8.37
CA ILE A 298 19.41 16.39 7.41
C ILE A 298 20.72 16.35 6.62
N TYR A 299 20.62 16.38 5.29
CA TYR A 299 21.73 16.20 4.37
C TYR A 299 21.85 17.38 3.42
N ASP A 300 23.08 17.67 3.00
CA ASP A 300 23.32 18.57 1.88
C ASP A 300 23.20 17.86 0.52
N LYS A 301 23.32 18.63 -0.56
CA LYS A 301 23.28 18.10 -1.94
C LYS A 301 24.44 17.18 -2.30
N LYS A 302 25.47 17.09 -1.46
CA LYS A 302 26.63 16.19 -1.61
C LYS A 302 26.50 14.95 -0.73
N ASP A 303 25.31 14.71 -0.19
CA ASP A 303 25.01 13.58 0.68
C ASP A 303 25.75 13.60 2.03
N THR A 304 26.19 14.77 2.48
CA THR A 304 26.87 14.94 3.77
C THR A 304 25.85 15.19 4.86
N LEU A 305 25.91 14.40 5.94
CA LEU A 305 25.08 14.60 7.13
C LEU A 305 25.42 15.94 7.80
N LEU A 306 24.46 16.84 7.88
CA LEU A 306 24.58 18.16 8.50
C LEU A 306 24.11 18.15 9.95
N ASN A 307 22.96 17.53 10.20
CA ASN A 307 22.36 17.39 11.52
C ASN A 307 21.49 16.13 11.59
N SER A 308 21.06 15.75 12.79
CA SER A 308 20.09 14.68 13.01
C SER A 308 18.99 15.15 13.94
N PHE A 309 17.78 14.60 13.79
CA PHE A 309 16.62 15.02 14.53
C PHE A 309 15.62 13.90 14.79
N ARG A 310 14.69 14.15 15.71
CA ARG A 310 13.43 13.43 15.87
C ARG A 310 12.26 14.37 15.64
N TYR A 311 11.15 13.82 15.15
CA TYR A 311 9.88 14.52 15.10
C TYR A 311 9.09 14.20 16.37
N MET A 312 8.58 15.24 17.03
CA MET A 312 7.90 15.15 18.31
C MET A 312 6.37 15.11 18.13
N GLU A 313 5.64 14.63 19.14
CA GLU A 313 4.18 14.49 19.06
C GLU A 313 3.45 15.83 18.94
N ASP A 314 4.01 16.88 19.55
CA ASP A 314 3.53 18.28 19.49
C ASP A 314 3.84 18.97 18.15
N GLY A 315 4.58 18.31 17.27
CA GLY A 315 4.89 18.78 15.93
C GLY A 315 6.24 19.47 15.77
N THR A 316 7.05 19.58 16.83
CA THR A 316 8.40 20.14 16.71
C THR A 316 9.40 19.13 16.15
N PHE A 317 10.54 19.64 15.70
CA PHE A 317 11.70 18.84 15.35
C PHE A 317 12.78 19.10 16.39
N ASN A 318 13.26 18.07 17.08
CA ASN A 318 14.27 18.23 18.12
C ASN A 318 15.58 17.53 17.73
N ASP A 319 16.70 18.16 18.04
CA ASP A 319 18.03 17.65 17.76
C ASP A 319 18.55 16.68 18.85
N ILE A 320 19.84 16.32 18.75
CA ILE A 320 20.51 15.39 19.67
C ILE A 320 20.62 15.91 21.13
N ASN A 321 20.43 17.21 21.35
CA ASN A 321 20.43 17.84 22.67
C ASN A 321 19.01 18.15 23.16
N ASP A 322 17.99 17.67 22.45
CA ASP A 322 16.56 17.95 22.72
C ASP A 322 16.21 19.43 22.53
N GLU A 323 16.95 20.12 21.65
CA GLU A 323 16.68 21.51 21.28
C GLU A 323 15.84 21.55 19.99
N GLU A 324 14.82 22.39 19.96
CA GLU A 324 13.98 22.60 18.78
C GLU A 324 14.80 23.19 17.61
N ILE A 325 14.63 22.63 16.43
CA ILE A 325 15.26 23.06 15.19
C ILE A 325 14.22 23.33 14.10
N PHE A 326 14.60 24.17 13.14
CA PHE A 326 13.81 24.42 11.93
C PHE A 326 14.45 23.71 10.73
N ILE A 327 13.61 23.04 9.93
CA ILE A 327 13.99 22.36 8.69
C ILE A 327 13.43 23.17 7.52
N LYS A 328 14.26 23.45 6.52
CA LYS A 328 13.87 24.19 5.32
C LYS A 328 13.21 23.26 4.31
N ASP A 329 12.32 23.81 3.48
CA ASP A 329 11.60 23.02 2.46
C ASP A 329 12.53 22.36 1.43
N ASP A 330 13.74 22.90 1.21
CA ASP A 330 14.77 22.37 0.30
C ASP A 330 15.82 21.47 0.97
N ASP A 331 15.68 21.23 2.28
CA ASP A 331 16.55 20.30 2.99
C ASP A 331 16.27 18.85 2.55
N ILE A 332 17.32 18.04 2.54
CA ILE A 332 17.25 16.63 2.16
C ILE A 332 17.19 15.78 3.44
N ILE A 333 16.16 14.96 3.57
CA ILE A 333 15.90 14.13 4.75
C ILE A 333 16.15 12.67 4.44
N GLY A 334 16.87 11.98 5.32
CA GLY A 334 17.11 10.54 5.22
C GLY A 334 17.05 9.86 6.58
N LEU A 335 17.05 8.53 6.60
CA LEU A 335 17.19 7.78 7.86
C LEU A 335 18.62 7.87 8.36
N LEU A 336 18.80 8.33 9.61
CA LEU A 336 20.13 8.38 10.22
C LEU A 336 20.70 6.95 10.35
N SER A 337 21.91 6.73 9.84
CA SER A 337 22.65 5.47 9.99
C SER A 337 23.77 5.56 11.02
N PRO A 338 23.94 4.53 11.87
CA PRO A 338 25.06 4.43 12.80
C PRO A 338 26.44 4.58 12.16
N ILE A 339 26.58 4.25 10.86
CA ILE A 339 27.86 4.36 10.16
C ILE A 339 28.27 5.81 9.87
N GLU A 340 27.32 6.75 9.90
CA GLU A 340 27.53 8.16 9.58
C GLU A 340 27.98 8.98 10.80
N VAL A 341 27.85 8.41 12.01
CA VAL A 341 28.07 9.13 13.28
C VAL A 341 28.98 8.37 14.23
N LYS A 342 29.55 9.10 15.19
CA LYS A 342 30.36 8.51 16.26
C LYS A 342 29.46 7.77 17.26
N LYS A 343 30.03 6.76 17.93
CA LYS A 343 29.35 5.97 18.98
C LYS A 343 28.66 6.84 20.04
N SER A 344 29.29 7.94 20.46
CA SER A 344 28.72 8.86 21.46
C SER A 344 27.42 9.53 21.01
N ILE A 345 27.25 9.78 19.71
CA ILE A 345 26.01 10.32 19.15
C ILE A 345 24.92 9.25 19.12
N ILE A 346 25.28 8.01 18.77
CA ILE A 346 24.35 6.87 18.83
C ILE A 346 23.82 6.68 20.26
N GLU A 347 24.71 6.70 21.26
CA GLU A 347 24.35 6.54 22.67
C GLU A 347 23.43 7.67 23.18
N LYS A 348 23.65 8.92 22.74
CA LYS A 348 22.75 10.04 23.05
C LYS A 348 21.35 9.84 22.43
N TRP A 349 21.27 9.41 21.17
CA TRP A 349 19.98 9.11 20.54
C TRP A 349 19.28 7.92 21.21
N GLN A 350 20.01 6.86 21.54
CA GLN A 350 19.48 5.72 22.30
C GLN A 350 18.91 6.17 23.65
N LYS A 351 19.60 7.08 24.35
CA LYS A 351 19.13 7.65 25.60
C LYS A 351 17.81 8.41 25.39
N GLN A 352 17.73 9.31 24.42
CA GLN A 352 16.46 10.01 24.13
C GLN A 352 15.33 9.04 23.74
N ILE A 353 15.62 8.00 22.94
CA ILE A 353 14.63 6.98 22.57
C ILE A 353 14.10 6.27 23.82
N LEU A 354 14.97 5.96 24.78
CA LEU A 354 14.59 5.37 26.06
C LEU A 354 13.81 6.34 26.95
N ASP A 355 14.28 7.59 27.09
CA ASP A 355 13.69 8.62 27.96
C ASP A 355 12.25 8.96 27.53
N TYR A 356 11.95 8.88 26.24
CA TYR A 356 10.62 9.09 25.66
C TYR A 356 9.84 7.77 25.42
N GLU A 357 10.33 6.64 25.93
CA GLU A 357 9.68 5.32 25.83
C GLU A 357 9.34 4.89 24.38
N ILE A 358 10.18 5.28 23.41
CA ILE A 358 9.95 5.01 22.00
C ILE A 358 10.34 3.58 21.62
N GLU A 359 9.39 2.84 21.05
CA GLU A 359 9.66 1.56 20.38
C GLU A 359 9.96 1.80 18.89
N GLN A 360 11.23 1.60 18.50
CA GLN A 360 11.63 1.72 17.10
C GLN A 360 11.07 0.57 16.25
N PRO A 361 10.62 0.83 15.02
CA PRO A 361 10.05 -0.19 14.13
C PRO A 361 11.08 -1.24 13.67
N PHE A 362 12.36 -0.91 13.75
CA PHE A 362 13.50 -1.81 13.56
C PHE A 362 14.70 -1.26 14.32
N ASN A 363 15.73 -2.11 14.53
CA ASN A 363 16.97 -1.70 15.18
C ASN A 363 17.73 -0.70 14.29
N GLN A 364 17.55 0.59 14.55
CA GLN A 364 18.18 1.66 13.79
C GLN A 364 19.52 2.06 14.40
N LEU A 365 19.59 2.18 15.73
CA LEU A 365 20.69 2.81 16.45
C LEU A 365 21.55 1.77 17.17
N SER A 366 22.33 0.98 16.44
CA SER A 366 23.23 0.00 17.04
C SER A 366 24.63 0.55 17.26
N THR A 367 25.20 0.31 18.45
CA THR A 367 26.61 0.62 18.74
C THR A 367 27.58 -0.49 18.27
N LYS A 368 27.06 -1.61 17.77
CA LYS A 368 27.89 -2.71 17.23
C LYS A 368 28.49 -2.30 15.90
N THR A 369 29.75 -2.65 15.69
CA THR A 369 30.43 -2.51 14.40
C THR A 369 30.01 -3.62 13.44
N LYS A 370 30.20 -3.42 12.13
CA LYS A 370 29.95 -4.45 11.11
C LYS A 370 30.66 -5.77 11.44
N THR A 371 31.93 -5.70 11.85
CA THR A 371 32.73 -6.87 12.22
C THR A 371 32.18 -7.61 13.43
N ALA A 372 31.64 -6.88 14.44
CA ALA A 372 31.01 -7.51 15.59
C ALA A 372 29.70 -8.22 15.20
N LEU A 373 28.87 -7.58 14.36
CA LEU A 373 27.64 -8.18 13.84
C LEU A 373 27.91 -9.48 13.07
N ILE A 374 28.88 -9.48 12.16
CA ILE A 374 29.25 -10.66 11.36
C ILE A 374 29.68 -11.82 12.26
N LYS A 375 30.43 -11.57 13.34
CA LYS A 375 30.89 -12.61 14.27
C LYS A 375 29.74 -13.26 15.05
N GLU A 376 28.67 -12.53 15.31
CA GLU A 376 27.52 -13.02 16.08
C GLU A 376 26.42 -13.64 15.21
N ILE A 377 26.47 -13.45 13.88
CA ILE A 377 25.55 -14.12 12.96
C ILE A 377 25.91 -15.60 12.87
N PRO A 378 24.96 -16.52 13.15
CA PRO A 378 25.24 -17.94 13.11
C PRO A 378 25.51 -18.39 11.67
N LYS A 379 26.49 -19.28 11.50
CA LYS A 379 26.74 -19.93 10.21
C LYS A 379 25.66 -20.96 9.84
N LEU A 380 24.98 -21.51 10.84
CA LEU A 380 23.94 -22.51 10.72
C LEU A 380 22.60 -21.88 11.09
N ALA A 381 21.60 -22.02 10.22
CA ALA A 381 20.24 -21.55 10.47
C ALA A 381 19.23 -22.61 10.04
N THR A 382 18.02 -22.54 10.57
CA THR A 382 16.95 -23.42 10.08
C THR A 382 16.47 -22.95 8.69
N VAL A 383 16.10 -23.89 7.84
CA VAL A 383 15.55 -23.61 6.51
C VAL A 383 14.30 -22.72 6.61
N GLY A 384 13.48 -22.92 7.65
CA GLY A 384 12.31 -22.08 7.93
C GLY A 384 12.68 -20.62 8.19
N THR A 385 13.71 -20.37 8.99
CA THR A 385 14.19 -19.00 9.28
C THR A 385 14.71 -18.32 8.02
N VAL A 386 15.50 -19.02 7.19
CA VAL A 386 15.98 -18.47 5.91
C VAL A 386 14.82 -18.16 4.97
N ARG A 387 13.84 -19.07 4.83
CA ARG A 387 12.62 -18.83 4.02
C ARG A 387 11.84 -17.62 4.51
N ASN A 388 11.74 -17.42 5.82
CA ASN A 388 11.07 -16.27 6.42
C ASN A 388 11.80 -14.96 6.12
N ILE A 389 13.14 -14.94 6.23
CA ILE A 389 13.98 -13.79 5.86
C ILE A 389 13.80 -13.47 4.37
N ALA A 390 13.92 -14.48 3.51
CA ALA A 390 13.72 -14.32 2.07
C ALA A 390 12.34 -13.75 1.73
N ASN A 391 11.27 -14.25 2.37
CA ASN A 391 9.92 -13.75 2.16
C ASN A 391 9.72 -12.32 2.71
N ARG A 392 10.35 -11.99 3.85
CA ARG A 392 10.31 -10.63 4.43
C ARG A 392 10.91 -9.61 3.47
N PHE A 393 12.07 -9.93 2.90
CA PHE A 393 12.76 -9.07 1.95
C PHE A 393 12.37 -9.28 0.48
N SER A 394 11.31 -10.05 0.22
CA SER A 394 10.83 -10.39 -1.13
C SER A 394 11.96 -10.89 -2.06
N MET A 395 12.91 -11.65 -1.52
CA MET A 395 14.07 -12.16 -2.23
C MET A 395 13.66 -13.19 -3.29
N ILE A 396 14.33 -13.16 -4.43
CA ILE A 396 14.16 -14.10 -5.51
C ILE A 396 14.87 -15.39 -5.14
N ARG A 397 14.14 -16.51 -5.19
CA ARG A 397 14.73 -17.83 -4.97
C ARG A 397 15.59 -18.23 -6.16
N ASP A 398 16.83 -18.60 -5.89
CA ASP A 398 17.72 -19.23 -6.86
C ASP A 398 17.64 -20.75 -6.68
N ASP A 399 16.99 -21.42 -7.64
CA ASP A 399 16.81 -22.88 -7.62
C ASP A 399 17.15 -23.55 -8.96
N VAL A 400 17.45 -24.84 -8.88
CA VAL A 400 17.66 -25.71 -10.04
C VAL A 400 16.41 -26.54 -10.26
N ASN A 401 15.62 -26.18 -11.27
CA ASN A 401 14.37 -26.84 -11.66
C ASN A 401 13.37 -27.03 -10.50
N GLY A 402 13.38 -26.14 -9.51
CA GLY A 402 12.55 -26.24 -8.29
C GLY A 402 12.96 -27.36 -7.31
N ILE A 403 14.02 -28.12 -7.60
CA ILE A 403 14.46 -29.29 -6.82
C ILE A 403 15.47 -28.89 -5.75
N VAL A 404 16.50 -28.13 -6.13
CA VAL A 404 17.57 -27.68 -5.22
C VAL A 404 17.52 -26.18 -5.10
N THR A 405 17.37 -25.65 -3.89
CA THR A 405 17.45 -24.21 -3.62
C THR A 405 18.91 -23.86 -3.27
N ARG A 406 19.60 -23.16 -4.17
CA ARG A 406 21.00 -22.74 -3.99
C ARG A 406 21.11 -21.51 -3.10
N GLY A 407 20.08 -20.66 -3.11
CA GLY A 407 20.07 -19.45 -2.31
C GLY A 407 18.91 -18.52 -2.60
N TYR A 408 19.03 -17.30 -2.08
CA TYR A 408 18.09 -16.22 -2.29
C TYR A 408 18.83 -14.94 -2.65
N VAL A 409 18.34 -14.23 -3.68
CA VAL A 409 18.91 -12.98 -4.18
C VAL A 409 17.97 -11.82 -3.83
N PHE A 410 18.50 -10.76 -3.25
CA PHE A 410 17.87 -9.45 -3.17
C PHE A 410 18.60 -8.50 -4.12
N TYR A 411 17.87 -7.73 -4.91
CA TYR A 411 18.40 -6.68 -5.78
C TYR A 411 17.77 -5.35 -5.38
N ASP A 412 18.59 -4.34 -5.20
CA ASP A 412 18.21 -2.95 -4.94
C ASP A 412 18.49 -2.13 -6.19
N ASP A 413 17.43 -1.65 -6.84
CA ASP A 413 17.54 -0.83 -8.05
C ASP A 413 18.08 0.58 -7.78
N TYR A 414 18.12 1.02 -6.51
CA TYR A 414 18.55 2.38 -6.16
C TYR A 414 20.08 2.53 -6.20
N ASN A 415 20.82 1.56 -5.64
CA ASN A 415 22.28 1.55 -5.65
C ASN A 415 22.88 0.50 -6.60
N ASP A 416 22.06 -0.21 -7.39
CA ASP A 416 22.45 -1.41 -8.15
C ASP A 416 23.14 -2.48 -7.28
N ALA A 417 22.82 -2.47 -5.98
CA ALA A 417 23.40 -3.35 -4.97
C ALA A 417 22.61 -4.67 -4.89
N SER A 418 23.30 -5.76 -4.55
CA SER A 418 22.63 -7.04 -4.35
C SER A 418 23.20 -7.84 -3.20
N ILE A 419 22.35 -8.73 -2.68
CA ILE A 419 22.66 -9.65 -1.59
C ILE A 419 22.32 -11.05 -2.05
N TYR A 420 23.24 -11.97 -1.87
CA TYR A 420 23.00 -13.39 -2.08
C TYR A 420 23.21 -14.16 -0.78
N ILE A 421 22.14 -14.79 -0.29
CA ILE A 421 22.19 -15.75 0.82
C ILE A 421 22.32 -17.13 0.19
N LYS A 422 23.54 -17.65 0.15
CA LYS A 422 23.85 -18.99 -0.37
C LYS A 422 23.55 -20.04 0.70
N LEU A 423 23.04 -21.19 0.26
CA LEU A 423 22.68 -22.34 1.09
C LEU A 423 23.41 -23.59 0.63
N SER A 424 23.89 -24.40 1.58
CA SER A 424 24.71 -25.57 1.26
C SER A 424 23.92 -26.86 0.98
N ASN A 425 22.67 -27.02 1.46
CA ASN A 425 21.95 -28.31 1.46
C ASN A 425 20.40 -28.21 1.48
N VAL A 426 19.78 -27.32 0.71
CA VAL A 426 18.31 -27.16 0.73
C VAL A 426 17.66 -27.77 -0.51
N TYR A 427 16.80 -28.76 -0.29
CA TYR A 427 16.04 -29.45 -1.32
C TYR A 427 14.56 -29.11 -1.23
N TYR A 428 13.80 -29.44 -2.27
CA TYR A 428 12.35 -29.24 -2.32
C TYR A 428 11.63 -29.87 -1.11
N ALA A 429 12.10 -31.04 -0.66
CA ALA A 429 11.55 -31.77 0.49
C ALA A 429 12.06 -31.28 1.85
N SER A 430 12.97 -30.30 1.92
CA SER A 430 13.52 -29.83 3.18
C SER A 430 12.44 -29.19 4.07
N ASN A 431 12.36 -29.69 5.30
CA ASN A 431 11.46 -29.20 6.33
C ASN A 431 11.96 -27.89 6.91
N ASN A 432 11.07 -27.13 7.56
CA ASN A 432 11.44 -25.85 8.16
C ASN A 432 12.42 -25.97 9.33
N ASN A 433 12.51 -27.15 9.96
CA ASN A 433 13.41 -27.42 11.08
C ASN A 433 14.77 -27.97 10.63
N ASP A 434 14.93 -28.29 9.34
CA ASP A 434 16.22 -28.75 8.83
C ASP A 434 17.24 -27.60 8.93
N GLU A 435 18.48 -27.94 9.22
CA GLU A 435 19.56 -26.96 9.32
C GLU A 435 20.26 -26.79 7.97
N THR A 436 20.69 -25.56 7.70
CA THR A 436 21.46 -25.23 6.52
C THR A 436 22.52 -24.19 6.84
N GLU A 437 23.69 -24.35 6.23
CA GLU A 437 24.72 -23.34 6.32
C GLU A 437 24.36 -22.14 5.44
N ILE A 438 24.58 -20.94 5.96
CA ILE A 438 24.36 -19.69 5.26
C ILE A 438 25.68 -18.97 4.99
N GLU A 439 25.86 -18.50 3.75
CA GLU A 439 26.96 -17.61 3.36
C GLU A 439 26.37 -16.37 2.70
N ILE A 440 26.69 -15.19 3.24
CA ILE A 440 26.20 -13.90 2.73
C ILE A 440 27.23 -13.32 1.76
N LYS A 441 26.79 -13.02 0.54
CA LYS A 441 27.59 -12.34 -0.48
C LYS A 441 26.93 -11.05 -0.91
N PHE A 442 27.75 -10.09 -1.29
CA PHE A 442 27.32 -8.84 -1.89
C PHE A 442 28.02 -8.67 -3.24
N ASN A 443 27.39 -7.93 -4.16
CA ASN A 443 28.08 -7.49 -5.36
C ASN A 443 29.01 -6.29 -5.07
N GLU A 444 29.70 -5.83 -6.11
CA GLU A 444 30.66 -4.73 -6.04
C GLU A 444 30.03 -3.36 -5.72
N TYR A 445 28.75 -3.15 -6.08
CA TYR A 445 28.02 -1.90 -5.85
C TYR A 445 27.46 -1.75 -4.44
N ALA A 446 27.43 -2.82 -3.64
CA ALA A 446 27.01 -2.74 -2.25
C ALA A 446 28.04 -1.95 -1.42
N ASP A 447 27.69 -0.73 -1.04
CA ASP A 447 28.53 0.14 -0.22
C ASP A 447 28.59 -0.32 1.26
N GLU A 448 29.34 0.43 2.08
CA GLU A 448 29.53 0.12 3.49
C GLU A 448 28.24 0.25 4.31
N ARG A 449 27.38 1.22 3.97
CA ARG A 449 26.08 1.43 4.62
C ARG A 449 25.16 0.24 4.37
N PHE A 450 25.00 -0.16 3.11
CA PHE A 450 24.16 -1.25 2.67
C PHE A 450 24.58 -2.58 3.33
N LYS A 451 25.88 -2.89 3.31
CA LYS A 451 26.43 -4.07 3.99
C LYS A 451 26.18 -4.03 5.51
N TYR A 452 26.48 -2.90 6.16
CA TYR A 452 26.30 -2.75 7.61
C TYR A 452 24.85 -2.94 8.03
N VAL A 453 23.92 -2.24 7.38
CA VAL A 453 22.50 -2.29 7.73
C VAL A 453 21.94 -3.68 7.47
N PHE A 454 22.30 -4.34 6.36
CA PHE A 454 21.84 -5.71 6.14
C PHE A 454 22.29 -6.64 7.27
N TYR A 455 23.56 -6.60 7.68
CA TYR A 455 24.04 -7.40 8.81
C TYR A 455 23.36 -7.04 10.13
N LEU A 456 23.07 -5.76 10.37
CA LEU A 456 22.36 -5.30 11.57
C LEU A 456 20.94 -5.88 11.64
N ILE A 457 20.21 -5.83 10.53
CA ILE A 457 18.87 -6.38 10.46
C ILE A 457 18.90 -7.90 10.52
N LEU A 458 19.81 -8.55 9.78
CA LEU A 458 19.97 -10.00 9.80
C LEU A 458 20.28 -10.52 11.21
N PHE A 459 21.18 -9.86 11.94
CA PHE A 459 21.48 -10.16 13.33
C PHE A 459 20.24 -10.09 14.23
N SER A 460 19.36 -9.11 13.99
CA SER A 460 18.11 -8.95 14.76
C SER A 460 17.05 -10.00 14.40
N LEU A 461 17.14 -10.64 13.23
CA LEU A 461 16.21 -11.67 12.76
C LEU A 461 16.64 -13.10 13.06
N LEU A 462 17.93 -13.31 13.31
CA LEU A 462 18.52 -14.63 13.62
C LEU A 462 18.69 -14.88 15.13
N LYS A 463 18.53 -13.84 15.96
CA LYS A 463 18.27 -13.98 17.39
C LYS A 463 16.82 -14.37 17.62
#